data_AF-A0A923EGE2-F1
#
_entry.id   AF-A0A923EGE2-F1
#
_cell.length_a   1.000
_cell.length_b   1.000
_cell.length_c   1.000
_cell.angle_alpha   90.00
_cell.angle_beta   90.00
_cell.angle_gamma   90.00
#
_symmetry.space_group_name_H-M   'P 1'
#
loop_
_entity.id
_entity.type
_entity.pdbx_description
1 polymer ?
#
loop_
_entity_poly.entity_id
_entity_poly.type
_entity_poly.pdbx_seq_one_letter_code
_entity_poly.pdbx_strand_id
1 'polypeptide(L)'
;MPLPFFRRRFIPRYGVIKLNHGANDRCYNCHLIQDRNKYAANDGSGIMHENVEKMCARCHGLIYKDWRNGTHGVRRGKWSAQTVFERQTFDCTECHDPHSPRFQFKTYASPPVWPDKYIRSTIIVTDHESVSESS
;
A
#
# COMPACT_ATOMS: atom_id res chain seq x y z
N MET A 1 40.31 -7.97 17.84
CA MET A 1 39.79 -8.89 16.81
C MET A 1 39.03 -8.07 15.78
N PRO A 2 39.42 -8.04 14.49
CA PRO A 2 38.65 -7.29 13.50
C PRO A 2 37.45 -8.12 13.03
N LEU A 3 36.27 -7.49 12.93
CA LEU A 3 35.04 -8.13 12.46
C LEU A 3 35.18 -8.54 10.97
N PRO A 4 34.55 -9.65 10.55
CA PRO A 4 34.70 -10.14 9.19
C PRO A 4 34.02 -9.18 8.21
N PHE A 5 34.76 -8.80 7.16
CA PHE A 5 34.20 -8.08 6.01
C PHE A 5 33.22 -9.00 5.27
N PHE A 6 31.92 -8.86 5.57
CA PHE A 6 30.87 -9.38 4.71
C PHE A 6 30.95 -8.64 3.37
N ARG A 7 31.60 -9.23 2.36
CA ARG A 7 31.44 -8.81 0.98
C ARG A 7 29.97 -8.97 0.61
N ARG A 8 29.21 -7.86 0.66
CA ARG A 8 27.91 -7.77 0.01
C ARG A 8 28.10 -8.14 -1.45
N ARG A 9 27.58 -9.29 -1.85
CA ARG A 9 27.51 -9.72 -3.24
C ARG A 9 26.74 -8.64 -4.01
N PHE A 10 27.43 -7.92 -4.89
CA PHE A 10 26.79 -6.95 -5.76
C PHE A 10 25.98 -7.72 -6.79
N ILE A 11 24.70 -7.94 -6.49
CA ILE A 11 23.75 -8.49 -7.47
C ILE A 11 23.47 -7.33 -8.45
N PRO A 12 23.79 -7.47 -9.74
CA PRO A 12 23.42 -6.44 -10.71
C PRO A 12 21.90 -6.31 -10.68
N ARG A 13 21.39 -5.14 -10.30
CA ARG A 13 19.94 -4.83 -10.23
C ARG A 13 19.29 -4.72 -11.61
N TYR A 14 19.96 -5.15 -12.67
CA TYR A 14 19.46 -5.12 -14.04
C TYR A 14 18.73 -6.43 -14.34
N GLY A 15 17.69 -6.71 -13.55
CA GLY A 15 16.63 -7.59 -14.05
C GLY A 15 15.94 -6.90 -15.22
N VAL A 16 15.40 -7.67 -16.16
CA VAL A 16 14.55 -7.11 -17.22
C VAL A 16 13.31 -6.51 -16.54
N ILE A 17 13.25 -5.19 -16.44
CA ILE A 17 12.10 -4.48 -15.87
C ILE A 17 10.99 -4.51 -16.92
N LYS A 18 9.88 -5.19 -16.60
CA LYS A 18 8.67 -5.15 -17.42
C LYS A 18 7.78 -4.02 -16.92
N LEU A 19 7.51 -3.06 -17.79
CA LEU A 19 6.67 -1.92 -17.46
C LEU A 19 5.20 -2.23 -17.80
N ASN A 20 4.33 -2.14 -16.80
CA ASN A 20 2.90 -2.40 -16.88
C ASN A 20 2.12 -1.27 -16.20
N HIS A 21 2.36 -0.04 -16.66
CA HIS A 21 1.75 1.18 -16.14
C HIS A 21 0.89 1.90 -17.20
N GLY A 22 0.33 1.13 -18.15
CA GLY A 22 -0.50 1.67 -19.23
C GLY A 22 0.30 2.58 -20.16
N ALA A 23 -0.19 3.80 -20.42
CA ALA A 23 0.48 4.78 -21.29
C ALA A 23 1.84 5.27 -20.75
N ASN A 24 2.14 5.00 -19.47
CA ASN A 24 3.44 5.28 -18.88
C ASN A 24 4.40 4.10 -19.10
N ASP A 25 4.73 3.85 -20.37
CA ASP A 25 5.51 2.69 -20.84
C ASP A 25 6.99 3.00 -21.14
N ARG A 26 7.45 4.20 -20.76
CA ARG A 26 8.85 4.61 -20.88
C ARG A 26 9.40 5.06 -19.53
N CYS A 27 10.64 4.67 -19.25
CA CYS A 27 11.32 4.98 -17.99
C CYS A 27 11.30 6.49 -17.67
N TYR A 28 11.46 7.34 -18.69
CA TYR A 28 11.58 8.79 -18.53
C TYR A 28 10.24 9.52 -18.40
N ASN A 29 9.10 8.82 -18.47
CA ASN A 29 7.83 9.42 -18.08
C ASN A 29 7.84 9.74 -16.57
N CYS A 30 8.58 8.94 -15.80
CA CYS A 30 8.73 9.08 -14.37
C CYS A 30 10.13 9.53 -13.95
N HIS A 31 11.18 8.97 -14.54
CA HIS A 31 12.56 9.29 -14.17
C HIS A 31 13.08 10.52 -14.92
N LEU A 32 13.89 11.33 -14.25
CA LEU A 32 14.58 12.44 -14.90
C LEU A 32 15.63 11.89 -15.87
N ILE A 33 15.68 12.43 -17.10
CA ILE A 33 16.55 11.92 -18.18
C ILE A 33 18.03 12.01 -17.78
N GLN A 34 18.41 13.11 -17.15
CA GLN A 34 19.80 13.41 -16.75
C GLN A 34 20.21 12.63 -15.49
N ASP A 35 19.25 12.19 -14.67
CA ASP A 35 19.51 11.47 -13.42
C ASP A 35 18.34 10.55 -13.09
N ARG A 36 18.49 9.26 -13.38
CA ARG A 36 17.46 8.26 -13.10
C ARG A 36 17.20 8.03 -11.60
N ASN A 37 18.05 8.54 -10.69
CA ASN A 37 17.76 8.48 -9.25
C ASN A 37 16.78 9.58 -8.81
N LYS A 38 16.43 10.49 -9.70
CA LYS A 38 15.40 11.51 -9.51
C LYS A 38 14.22 11.26 -10.42
N TYR A 39 13.07 11.81 -10.05
CA TYR A 39 11.88 11.81 -10.89
C TYR A 39 11.70 13.13 -11.61
N ALA A 40 11.09 13.09 -12.79
CA ALA A 40 10.81 14.29 -13.57
C ALA A 40 9.66 15.08 -12.92
N ALA A 41 9.89 16.35 -12.62
CA ALA A 41 8.84 17.31 -12.33
C ALA A 41 8.24 17.90 -13.62
N ASN A 42 7.13 18.63 -13.50
CA ASN A 42 6.48 19.28 -14.65
C ASN A 42 7.30 20.43 -15.25
N ASP A 43 8.15 21.06 -14.43
CA ASP A 43 9.07 22.14 -14.84
C ASP A 43 10.43 21.61 -15.33
N GLY A 44 10.58 20.28 -15.42
CA GLY A 44 11.84 19.63 -15.80
C GLY A 44 12.86 19.50 -14.66
N SER A 45 12.55 19.98 -13.44
CA SER A 45 13.39 19.76 -12.27
C SER A 45 13.31 18.31 -11.76
N GLY A 46 14.21 17.96 -10.84
CA GLY A 46 14.26 16.62 -10.24
C GLY A 46 13.54 16.55 -8.90
N ILE A 47 12.64 15.58 -8.74
CA ILE A 47 12.01 15.20 -7.47
C ILE A 47 12.84 14.07 -6.84
N MET A 48 13.16 14.22 -5.55
CA MET A 48 13.92 13.23 -4.79
C MET A 48 13.06 12.02 -4.41
N HIS A 49 13.70 10.88 -4.13
CA HIS A 49 13.01 9.61 -3.84
C HIS A 49 12.07 9.71 -2.63
N GLU A 50 12.44 10.50 -1.62
CA GLU A 50 11.67 10.73 -0.39
C GLU A 50 10.40 11.57 -0.62
N ASN A 51 10.18 12.03 -1.85
CA ASN A 51 9.01 12.80 -2.26
C ASN A 51 8.31 12.11 -3.45
N VAL A 52 8.37 10.78 -3.53
CA VAL A 52 7.81 9.99 -4.64
C VAL A 52 6.31 10.24 -4.85
N GLU A 53 5.57 10.57 -3.80
CA GLU A 53 4.18 10.96 -3.86
C GLU A 53 3.92 12.16 -4.77
N LYS A 54 4.86 13.12 -4.84
CA LYS A 54 4.77 14.28 -5.75
C LYS A 54 4.91 13.87 -7.20
N MET A 55 5.74 12.86 -7.49
CA MET A 55 5.85 12.30 -8.83
C MET A 55 4.55 11.60 -9.23
N CYS A 56 4.00 10.75 -8.35
CA CYS A 56 2.74 10.05 -8.59
C CYS A 56 1.56 11.03 -8.80
N ALA A 57 1.55 12.15 -8.05
CA ALA A 57 0.52 13.17 -8.12
C ALA A 57 0.39 13.86 -9.49
N ARG A 58 1.43 13.82 -10.33
CA ARG A 58 1.40 14.38 -11.70
C ARG A 58 0.30 13.76 -12.56
N CYS A 59 -0.02 12.48 -12.32
CA CYS A 59 -1.08 11.76 -13.02
C CYS A 59 -2.19 11.27 -12.09
N HIS A 60 -1.87 10.92 -10.84
CA HIS A 60 -2.80 10.36 -9.85
C HIS A 60 -3.24 11.40 -8.81
N GLY A 61 -3.65 12.59 -9.27
CA GLY A 61 -3.99 13.71 -8.38
C GLY A 61 -5.10 13.42 -7.36
N LEU A 62 -6.14 12.67 -7.76
CA LEU A 62 -7.22 12.29 -6.83
C LEU A 62 -6.73 11.33 -5.74
N ILE A 63 -5.97 10.30 -6.11
CA ILE A 63 -5.38 9.36 -5.14
C ILE A 63 -4.39 10.06 -4.22
N TYR A 64 -3.59 10.99 -4.74
CA TYR A 64 -2.70 11.81 -3.93
C TYR A 64 -3.46 12.69 -2.92
N LYS A 65 -4.60 13.28 -3.33
CA LYS A 65 -5.48 14.03 -2.42
C LYS A 65 -6.01 13.13 -1.30
N ASP A 66 -6.48 11.93 -1.64
CA ASP A 66 -6.98 10.96 -0.66
C ASP A 66 -5.87 10.47 0.28
N TRP A 67 -4.66 10.26 -0.24
CA TRP A 67 -3.49 9.90 0.56
C TRP A 67 -3.09 11.01 1.55
N ARG A 68 -3.07 12.27 1.09
CA ARG A 68 -2.83 13.44 1.96
C ARG A 68 -3.87 13.55 3.08
N ASN A 69 -5.13 13.28 2.77
CA ASN A 69 -6.21 13.27 3.75
C ASN A 69 -6.15 12.04 4.66
N GLY A 70 -5.57 10.94 4.18
CA GLY A 70 -5.41 9.67 4.89
C GLY A 70 -6.54 8.69 4.69
N THR A 71 -7.40 8.95 3.72
CA THR A 71 -8.42 8.00 3.27
C THR A 71 -7.81 6.94 2.34
N HIS A 72 -6.59 7.18 1.83
CA HIS A 72 -5.82 6.23 1.05
C HIS A 72 -4.42 5.97 1.65
N GLY A 73 -3.96 4.72 1.56
CA GLY A 73 -2.69 4.28 2.15
C GLY A 73 -2.80 3.86 3.62
N VAL A 74 -1.67 3.42 4.19
CA VAL A 74 -1.59 2.98 5.59
C VAL A 74 -0.94 4.10 6.42
N ARG A 75 -1.56 4.43 7.55
CA ARG A 75 -0.99 5.29 8.58
C ARG A 75 -0.67 4.47 9.82
N ARG A 76 0.54 4.63 10.35
CA ARG A 76 0.99 4.00 11.59
C ARG A 76 1.38 5.06 12.62
N GLY A 77 1.36 4.68 13.89
CA GLY A 77 1.70 5.55 15.00
C GLY A 77 0.49 5.92 15.85
N LYS A 78 0.59 7.03 16.58
CA LYS A 78 -0.43 7.46 17.55
C LYS A 78 -1.65 8.04 16.83
N TRP A 79 -2.84 7.76 17.37
CA TRP A 79 -4.08 8.38 16.94
C TRP A 79 -4.05 9.92 17.13
N SER A 80 -3.64 10.36 18.32
CA SER A 80 -3.34 11.76 18.63
C SER A 80 -1.83 11.93 18.69
N ALA A 81 -1.24 12.27 17.56
CA ALA A 81 0.18 12.60 17.45
C ALA A 81 0.39 14.07 17.76
N GLN A 82 1.32 14.39 18.65
CA GLN A 82 1.74 15.75 18.99
C GLN A 82 2.82 16.23 18.03
N THR A 83 3.54 15.30 17.39
CA THR A 83 4.54 15.60 16.37
C THR A 83 4.36 14.73 15.12
N VAL A 84 4.90 15.19 13.98
CA VAL A 84 4.88 14.44 12.72
C VAL A 84 5.65 13.11 12.81
N PHE A 85 6.60 12.98 13.73
CA PHE A 85 7.37 11.74 13.90
C PHE A 85 6.58 10.64 14.62
N GLU A 86 5.52 11.01 15.34
CA GLU A 86 4.66 10.06 16.04
C GLU A 86 3.58 9.45 15.14
N ARG A 87 3.46 9.93 13.89
CA ARG A 87 2.56 9.39 12.88
C ARG A 87 3.23 9.35 11.51
N GLN A 88 3.48 8.15 11.02
CA GLN A 88 4.07 7.92 9.70
C GLN A 88 2.99 7.47 8.72
N THR A 89 2.97 8.08 7.54
CA THR A 89 2.13 7.65 6.41
C THR A 89 3.02 6.94 5.42
N PHE A 90 2.57 5.80 4.92
CA PHE A 90 3.34 5.03 3.97
C PHE A 90 3.36 5.72 2.60
N ASP A 91 4.49 5.70 1.92
CA ASP A 91 4.61 6.25 0.58
C ASP A 91 3.94 5.34 -0.45
N CYS A 92 3.66 5.89 -1.65
CA CYS A 92 2.98 5.16 -2.72
C CYS A 92 3.70 3.84 -3.06
N THR A 93 5.04 3.87 -3.10
CA THR A 93 5.90 2.76 -3.48
C THR A 93 6.07 1.69 -2.39
N GLU A 94 5.64 1.94 -1.16
CA GLU A 94 5.69 0.92 -0.10
C GLU A 94 4.60 -0.14 -0.27
N CYS A 95 3.53 0.22 -0.98
CA CYS A 95 2.39 -0.65 -1.27
C CYS A 95 2.30 -1.02 -2.77
N HIS A 96 2.71 -0.13 -3.66
CA HIS A 96 2.62 -0.32 -5.11
C HIS A 96 4.01 -0.48 -5.74
N ASP A 97 4.15 -1.43 -6.67
CA ASP A 97 5.29 -1.44 -7.58
C ASP A 97 5.12 -0.33 -8.62
N PRO A 98 5.96 0.71 -8.67
CA PRO A 98 5.81 1.79 -9.65
C PRO A 98 5.93 1.30 -11.10
N HIS A 99 6.51 0.13 -11.37
CA HIS A 99 6.54 -0.44 -12.72
C HIS A 99 5.32 -1.30 -13.04
N SER A 100 4.55 -1.72 -12.04
CA SER A 100 3.30 -2.47 -12.18
C SER A 100 2.35 -2.11 -11.04
N PRO A 101 1.79 -0.89 -11.03
CA PRO A 101 1.19 -0.26 -9.85
C PRO A 101 -0.16 -0.84 -9.46
N ARG A 102 -0.73 -1.77 -10.24
CA ARG A 102 -1.97 -2.44 -9.83
C ARG A 102 -1.71 -3.13 -8.48
N PHE A 103 -2.47 -2.72 -7.46
CA PHE A 103 -2.33 -3.28 -6.13
C PHE A 103 -2.57 -4.79 -6.18
N GLN A 104 -1.58 -5.56 -5.75
CA GLN A 104 -1.73 -7.00 -5.57
C GLN A 104 -2.09 -7.23 -4.12
N PHE A 105 -3.27 -7.82 -3.89
CA PHE A 105 -3.66 -8.21 -2.53
C PHE A 105 -2.59 -9.13 -1.97
N LYS A 106 -1.94 -8.70 -0.88
CA LYS A 106 -1.23 -9.67 -0.03
C LYS A 106 -2.31 -10.58 0.53
N THR A 107 -2.19 -11.89 0.33
CA THR A 107 -3.04 -12.87 1.01
C THR A 107 -3.05 -12.52 2.49
N TYR A 108 -4.20 -12.07 2.99
CA TYR A 108 -4.34 -11.76 4.41
C TYR A 108 -4.20 -13.06 5.20
N ALA A 109 -3.62 -12.97 6.39
CA ALA A 109 -3.72 -14.07 7.34
C ALA A 109 -5.20 -14.42 7.55
N SER A 110 -5.49 -15.70 7.85
CA SER A 110 -6.84 -16.11 8.19
C SER A 110 -7.44 -15.17 9.24
N PRO A 111 -8.76 -14.88 9.17
CA PRO A 111 -9.42 -14.05 10.16
C PRO A 111 -9.08 -14.54 11.58
N PRO A 112 -8.96 -13.63 12.57
CA PRO A 112 -8.77 -14.05 13.94
C PRO A 112 -9.92 -14.96 14.36
N VAL A 113 -9.59 -16.10 14.96
CA VAL A 113 -10.59 -17.01 15.52
C VAL A 113 -11.08 -16.39 16.82
N TRP A 114 -12.38 -16.07 16.90
CA TRP A 114 -12.97 -15.57 18.14
C TRP A 114 -12.98 -16.68 19.19
N PRO A 115 -12.61 -16.42 20.45
CA PRO A 115 -12.80 -17.38 21.53
C PRO A 115 -14.27 -17.79 21.64
N ASP A 116 -14.55 -19.08 21.84
CA ASP A 116 -15.91 -19.65 21.84
C ASP A 116 -16.91 -18.88 22.72
N LYS A 117 -16.45 -18.32 23.84
CA LYS A 117 -17.27 -17.52 24.77
C LYS A 117 -17.89 -16.25 24.16
N TYR A 118 -17.42 -15.78 23.01
CA TYR A 118 -17.95 -14.61 22.31
C TYR A 118 -18.81 -14.97 21.09
N ILE A 119 -18.88 -16.25 20.73
CA ILE A 119 -19.77 -16.73 19.68
C ILE A 119 -21.13 -16.92 20.32
N ARG A 120 -22.11 -16.08 19.95
CA ARG A 120 -23.50 -16.30 20.38
C ARG A 120 -23.97 -17.61 19.76
N SER A 121 -24.23 -18.61 20.60
CA SER A 121 -24.88 -19.84 20.18
C SER A 121 -26.23 -19.49 19.56
N THR A 122 -26.43 -19.89 18.31
CA THR A 122 -27.72 -19.81 17.62
C THR A 122 -28.78 -20.47 18.49
N ILE A 123 -29.73 -19.69 19.00
CA ILE A 123 -30.98 -20.25 19.50
C ILE A 123 -31.67 -20.80 18.26
N ILE A 124 -31.66 -22.13 18.10
CA ILE A 124 -32.56 -22.79 17.17
C ILE A 124 -33.96 -22.57 17.75
N VAL A 125 -34.71 -21.64 17.17
CA VAL A 125 -36.14 -21.53 17.41
C VAL A 125 -36.75 -22.77 16.72
N THR A 126 -37.07 -23.78 17.52
CA THR A 126 -37.84 -24.93 17.06
C THR A 126 -39.27 -24.48 16.81
N ASP A 127 -39.62 -24.46 15.52
CA ASP A 127 -40.91 -24.65 14.86
C ASP A 127 -42.21 -24.24 15.58
N HIS A 128 -43.00 -23.44 14.83
CA HIS A 128 -44.39 -23.10 15.10
C HIS A 128 -45.24 -24.34 15.38
N GLU A 129 -45.83 -24.38 16.57
CA GLU A 129 -46.86 -25.33 16.98
C GLU A 129 -48.12 -25.13 16.10
N SER A 130 -48.50 -26.17 15.38
CA SER A 130 -49.72 -26.23 14.56
C SER A 130 -50.95 -26.28 15.46
N VAL A 131 -51.76 -25.22 15.46
CA VAL A 131 -53.10 -25.25 16.05
C VAL A 131 -54.03 -25.98 15.09
N SER A 132 -54.49 -27.17 15.50
CA SER A 132 -55.57 -27.89 14.84
C SER A 132 -56.92 -27.30 15.25
N GLU A 133 -57.68 -26.79 14.29
CA GLU A 133 -59.13 -26.53 14.45
C GLU A 133 -59.87 -27.86 14.62
N SER A 134 -60.66 -27.98 15.69
CA SER A 134 -61.69 -29.01 15.83
C SER A 134 -63.06 -28.33 15.93
N SER A 135 -63.82 -28.54 14.87
CA SER A 135 -65.29 -28.60 14.71
C SER A 135 -66.22 -27.91 15.71
#